data_AF-A0A7X6CCD4-F1
#
_entry.id   AF-A0A7X6CCD4-F1
#
_cell.length_a   1.000
_cell.length_b   1.000
_cell.length_c   1.000
_cell.angle_alpha   90.00
_cell.angle_beta   90.00
_cell.angle_gamma   90.00
#
_symmetry.space_group_name_H-M   'P 1'
#
loop_
_entity.id
_entity.type
_entity.pdbx_description
1 polymer ?
#
loop_
_entity_poly.entity_id
_entity_poly.type
_entity_poly.pdbx_seq_one_letter_code
_entity_poly.pdbx_strand_id
1 'polypeptide(L)'
;MSYLTDRYQKYVSFNNSLEADIVPQKYFWTAIVIVFAVANTSVDRIHKLIFIVLQNLPVKGIENSLIKYEVEKAEIGIHYIISIKGFLFFVAFLALACPIIVSVMRSPSFWHKLGIKRIAVAAVYFFLALSLLAFPYSYPYGLNAHPSGLSGLGLSYGKMSLSPFAESYEIVARRLLKPAIAYFIQMQGNLLYYLFSLICIYILIFMTLVFLESKISSKHRIGENKLIIYTRKFWVYLSVMTSSYMMVCFQWPGYPENISFILILLAACLPMSRQARLGIVALCMVNHDGSAFALIPIILFCFPKQERIPALFTVVLFYGIWFFSHGLNLHKGLASHVVVGNHSNWSLLTKNPGLAVAGVFFAYKLLWFLLLYATQRLWSQGEREIALAIASITLFSLVMLLLAWDTTRLTGFGFLGMLIALVVVANDYSQLVISQRQILLAIVSANIIIPSYNILLEIPDSLFHYPYLGIYKAIEQIVQLVLP
;
A
#
# COMPACT_ATOMS: atom_id res chain seq x y z
N MET A 1 4.02 -33.41 -9.36
CA MET A 1 2.97 -32.44 -8.98
C MET A 1 2.66 -32.64 -7.50
N SER A 2 3.13 -31.78 -6.59
CA SER A 2 2.59 -31.82 -5.22
C SER A 2 1.18 -31.23 -5.27
N TYR A 3 0.18 -32.04 -4.91
CA TYR A 3 -1.20 -31.57 -4.78
C TYR A 3 -1.22 -30.59 -3.61
N LEU A 4 -1.43 -29.29 -3.89
CA LEU A 4 -1.69 -28.31 -2.83
C LEU A 4 -2.96 -28.74 -2.10
N THR A 5 -2.94 -28.74 -0.77
CA THR A 5 -4.11 -29.10 0.04
C THR A 5 -5.28 -28.16 -0.27
N ASP A 6 -6.52 -28.65 -0.16
CA ASP A 6 -7.74 -27.84 -0.37
C ASP A 6 -7.74 -26.59 0.52
N ARG A 7 -7.18 -26.67 1.73
CA ARG A 7 -7.02 -25.53 2.63
C ARG A 7 -6.02 -24.49 2.09
N TYR A 8 -4.90 -24.92 1.50
CA TYR A 8 -3.95 -24.00 0.88
C TYR A 8 -4.59 -23.24 -0.27
N GLN A 9 -5.31 -23.95 -1.15
CA GLN A 9 -6.02 -23.33 -2.26
C GLN A 9 -7.09 -22.35 -1.77
N LYS A 10 -7.82 -22.73 -0.72
CA LYS A 10 -8.87 -21.88 -0.14
C LYS A 10 -8.31 -20.59 0.49
N TYR A 11 -7.22 -20.68 1.25
CA TYR A 11 -6.77 -19.57 2.11
C TYR A 11 -5.64 -18.73 1.50
N VAL A 12 -4.72 -19.34 0.75
CA VAL A 12 -3.47 -18.68 0.32
C VAL A 12 -3.44 -18.46 -1.19
N SER A 13 -3.84 -19.46 -1.98
CA SER A 13 -3.73 -19.38 -3.45
C SER A 13 -4.64 -18.30 -4.04
N PHE A 14 -4.11 -17.54 -4.99
CA PHE A 14 -4.90 -16.66 -5.84
C PHE A 14 -5.49 -17.47 -7.00
N ASN A 15 -6.71 -17.14 -7.37
CA ASN A 15 -7.47 -17.91 -8.35
C ASN A 15 -7.10 -17.49 -9.78
N ASN A 16 -6.97 -18.47 -10.66
CA ASN A 16 -6.80 -18.23 -12.09
C ASN A 16 -8.14 -18.01 -12.78
N SER A 17 -8.20 -16.98 -13.63
CA SER A 17 -9.16 -16.92 -14.71
C SER A 17 -8.63 -17.76 -15.88
N LEU A 18 -9.50 -18.50 -16.56
CA LEU A 18 -9.18 -19.22 -17.80
C LEU A 18 -9.19 -18.31 -19.03
N GLU A 19 -9.34 -17.00 -18.83
CA GLU A 19 -9.43 -16.03 -19.92
C GLU A 19 -8.12 -15.86 -20.68
N ALA A 20 -8.26 -15.66 -21.99
CA ALA A 20 -7.16 -15.31 -22.86
C ALA A 20 -6.56 -13.94 -22.52
N ASP A 21 -5.29 -13.77 -22.87
CA ASP A 21 -4.60 -12.48 -22.78
C ASP A 21 -5.32 -11.41 -23.61
N ILE A 22 -5.58 -10.26 -23.00
CA ILE A 22 -6.37 -9.18 -23.59
C ILE A 22 -5.49 -8.25 -24.42
N VAL A 23 -4.27 -8.02 -23.95
CA VAL A 23 -3.27 -7.20 -24.62
C VAL A 23 -2.23 -8.13 -25.24
N PRO A 24 -1.80 -7.96 -26.49
CA PRO A 24 -0.73 -8.79 -27.03
C PRO A 24 0.53 -8.69 -26.17
N GLN A 25 1.13 -9.84 -25.86
CA GLN A 25 2.21 -9.97 -24.85
C GLN A 25 3.36 -8.98 -25.06
N LYS A 26 3.76 -8.72 -26.31
CA LYS A 26 4.79 -7.74 -26.66
C LYS A 26 4.42 -6.33 -26.17
N TYR A 27 3.21 -5.87 -26.44
CA TYR A 27 2.76 -4.54 -26.03
C TYR A 27 2.58 -4.43 -24.52
N PHE A 28 2.16 -5.52 -23.87
CA PHE A 28 2.04 -5.55 -22.41
C PHE A 28 3.39 -5.39 -21.70
N TRP A 29 4.43 -6.10 -22.13
CA TRP A 29 5.79 -5.92 -21.60
C TRP A 29 6.38 -4.56 -21.94
N THR A 30 6.14 -4.06 -23.16
CA THR A 30 6.52 -2.69 -23.51
C THR A 30 5.86 -1.67 -22.58
N ALA A 31 4.58 -1.86 -22.23
CA ALA A 31 3.90 -1.00 -21.27
C ALA A 31 4.55 -1.04 -19.87
N ILE A 32 4.92 -2.23 -19.35
CA ILE A 32 5.66 -2.34 -18.08
C ILE A 32 6.95 -1.50 -18.12
N VAL A 33 7.75 -1.66 -19.18
CA VAL A 33 9.02 -0.92 -19.34
C VAL A 33 8.77 0.59 -19.42
N ILE A 34 7.77 1.03 -20.19
CA ILE A 34 7.44 2.45 -20.33
C ILE A 34 7.02 3.05 -18.97
N VAL A 35 6.11 2.41 -18.24
CA VAL A 35 5.66 2.94 -16.94
C VAL A 35 6.83 3.03 -15.97
N PHE A 36 7.71 2.03 -15.93
CA PHE A 36 8.90 2.06 -15.07
C PHE A 36 9.90 3.13 -15.49
N ALA A 37 10.14 3.30 -16.79
CA ALA A 37 11.02 4.34 -17.31
C ALA A 37 10.49 5.73 -16.99
N VAL A 38 9.20 5.98 -17.21
CA VAL A 38 8.57 7.28 -16.90
C VAL A 38 8.61 7.58 -15.40
N ALA A 39 8.33 6.57 -14.55
CA ALA A 39 8.36 6.71 -13.10
C ALA A 39 9.77 7.02 -12.56
N ASN A 40 10.82 6.47 -13.18
CA ASN A 40 12.18 6.55 -12.63
C ASN A 40 13.10 7.56 -13.33
N THR A 41 12.79 8.03 -14.54
CA THR A 41 13.68 8.91 -15.33
C THR A 41 13.32 10.37 -15.14
N SER A 42 14.28 11.23 -14.79
CA SER A 42 14.04 12.66 -14.64
C SER A 42 13.93 13.43 -15.97
N VAL A 43 13.10 14.46 -16.02
CA VAL A 43 12.99 15.45 -17.11
C VAL A 43 14.37 16.05 -17.38
N ASP A 44 15.09 16.45 -16.34
CA ASP A 44 16.46 16.97 -16.46
C ASP A 44 17.41 15.99 -17.15
N ARG A 45 17.29 14.69 -16.91
CA ARG A 45 18.14 13.68 -17.56
C ARG A 45 17.77 13.49 -19.02
N ILE A 46 16.47 13.48 -19.33
CA ILE A 46 15.99 13.42 -20.71
C ILE A 46 16.47 14.66 -21.46
N HIS A 47 16.35 15.84 -20.85
CA HIS A 47 16.82 17.10 -21.40
C HIS A 47 18.34 17.08 -21.62
N LYS A 48 19.14 16.65 -20.64
CA LYS A 48 20.60 16.48 -20.79
C LYS A 48 20.97 15.49 -21.89
N LEU A 49 20.26 14.38 -22.02
CA LEU A 49 20.50 13.41 -23.08
C LEU A 49 20.20 14.00 -24.46
N ILE A 50 19.08 14.69 -24.61
CA ILE A 50 18.71 15.39 -25.84
C ILE A 50 19.78 16.44 -26.18
N PHE A 51 20.22 17.22 -25.20
CA PHE A 51 21.27 18.22 -25.37
C PHE A 51 22.59 17.60 -25.83
N ILE A 52 23.05 16.51 -25.20
CA ILE A 52 24.26 15.78 -25.63
C ILE A 52 24.10 15.27 -27.07
N VAL A 53 22.93 14.73 -27.44
CA VAL A 53 22.68 14.26 -28.81
C VAL A 53 22.73 15.43 -29.80
N LEU A 54 22.09 16.57 -29.48
CA LEU A 54 22.09 17.75 -30.33
C LEU A 54 23.48 18.36 -30.50
N GLN A 55 24.30 18.40 -29.45
CA GLN A 55 25.70 18.87 -29.51
C GLN A 55 26.59 17.98 -30.39
N ASN A 56 26.28 16.68 -30.49
CA ASN A 56 27.04 15.73 -31.30
C ASN A 56 26.50 15.59 -32.73
N LEU A 57 25.43 16.30 -33.10
CA LEU A 57 24.99 16.37 -34.49
C LEU A 57 25.96 17.25 -35.29
N PRO A 58 26.40 16.81 -36.47
CA PRO A 58 27.33 17.58 -37.31
C PRO A 58 26.59 18.76 -37.97
N VAL A 59 26.24 19.79 -37.20
CA VAL A 59 25.65 21.02 -37.72
C VAL A 59 26.73 22.08 -37.76
N LYS A 60 27.38 22.24 -38.92
CA LYS A 60 28.28 23.35 -39.19
C LYS A 60 27.47 24.65 -39.25
N GLY A 61 27.76 25.62 -38.38
CA GLY A 61 27.64 27.05 -38.75
C GLY A 61 26.69 27.96 -37.98
N ILE A 62 26.37 27.74 -36.70
CA ILE A 62 25.62 28.75 -35.91
C ILE A 62 26.12 28.75 -34.45
N GLU A 63 27.13 29.57 -34.12
CA GLU A 63 27.76 29.48 -32.79
C GLU A 63 27.33 30.55 -31.77
N ASN A 64 26.57 31.60 -32.11
CA ASN A 64 26.26 32.65 -31.11
C ASN A 64 24.80 33.12 -30.99
N SER A 65 23.89 32.70 -31.88
CA SER A 65 22.44 32.97 -31.74
C SER A 65 21.66 31.78 -31.17
N LEU A 66 22.24 30.57 -31.18
CA LEU A 66 21.63 29.37 -30.63
C LEU A 66 21.52 29.42 -29.11
N ILE A 67 22.53 29.93 -28.40
CA ILE A 67 22.58 29.86 -26.92
C ILE A 67 21.44 30.66 -26.25
N LYS A 68 21.01 31.80 -26.82
CA LYS A 68 19.89 32.60 -26.28
C LYS A 68 18.52 32.05 -26.72
N TYR A 69 18.46 31.45 -27.91
CA TYR A 69 17.29 30.75 -28.45
C TYR A 69 17.09 29.36 -27.81
N GLU A 70 18.17 28.75 -27.30
CA GLU A 70 18.21 27.47 -26.59
C GLU A 70 17.61 27.56 -25.19
N VAL A 71 17.66 28.72 -24.53
CA VAL A 71 17.05 28.92 -23.20
C VAL A 71 15.53 29.02 -23.30
N GLU A 72 14.99 29.78 -24.27
CA GLU A 72 13.53 29.79 -24.55
C GLU A 72 13.04 28.45 -25.12
N LYS A 73 13.84 27.78 -25.97
CA LYS A 73 13.54 26.41 -26.42
C LYS A 73 13.70 25.36 -25.33
N ALA A 74 14.51 25.59 -24.30
CA ALA A 74 14.64 24.66 -23.18
C ALA A 74 13.36 24.62 -22.36
N GLU A 75 12.73 25.77 -22.08
CA GLU A 75 11.43 25.80 -21.39
C GLU A 75 10.32 25.17 -22.23
N ILE A 76 10.24 25.49 -23.53
CA ILE A 76 9.30 24.86 -24.48
C ILE A 76 9.56 23.34 -24.58
N GLY A 77 10.83 22.94 -24.65
CA GLY A 77 11.26 21.54 -24.71
C GLY A 77 10.90 20.75 -23.46
N ILE A 78 11.01 21.35 -22.28
CA ILE A 78 10.57 20.77 -21.00
C ILE A 78 9.05 20.52 -21.03
N HIS A 79 8.24 21.46 -21.52
CA HIS A 79 6.79 21.25 -21.65
C HIS A 79 6.44 20.08 -22.59
N TYR A 80 7.15 19.92 -23.70
CA TYR A 80 6.97 18.76 -24.59
C TYR A 80 7.40 17.45 -23.92
N ILE A 81 8.53 17.43 -23.21
CA ILE A 81 9.00 16.22 -22.50
C ILE A 81 7.96 15.79 -21.46
N ILE A 82 7.44 16.73 -20.66
CA ILE A 82 6.41 16.46 -19.65
C ILE A 82 5.15 15.88 -20.31
N SER A 83 4.70 16.49 -21.41
CA SER A 83 3.51 16.04 -22.14
C SER A 83 3.69 14.64 -22.75
N ILE A 84 4.86 14.37 -23.35
CA ILE A 84 5.19 13.06 -23.91
C ILE A 84 5.24 12.01 -22.79
N LYS A 85 5.88 12.32 -21.65
CA LYS A 85 5.90 11.42 -20.49
C LYS A 85 4.49 11.11 -20.00
N GLY A 86 3.65 12.13 -19.88
CA GLY A 86 2.25 11.96 -19.47
C GLY A 86 1.46 11.08 -20.43
N PHE A 87 1.58 11.32 -21.73
CA PHE A 87 0.93 10.50 -22.76
C PHE A 87 1.41 9.04 -22.75
N LEU A 88 2.73 8.83 -22.74
CA LEU A 88 3.32 7.49 -22.69
C LEU A 88 2.90 6.74 -21.43
N PHE A 89 2.92 7.40 -20.27
CA PHE A 89 2.44 6.82 -19.03
C PHE A 89 0.96 6.47 -19.10
N PHE A 90 0.11 7.35 -19.64
CA PHE A 90 -1.32 7.12 -19.77
C PHE A 90 -1.62 5.88 -20.62
N VAL A 91 -1.04 5.79 -21.82
CA VAL A 91 -1.23 4.65 -22.73
C VAL A 91 -0.74 3.35 -22.08
N ALA A 92 0.43 3.38 -21.46
CA ALA A 92 0.99 2.21 -20.81
C ALA A 92 0.20 1.82 -19.55
N PHE A 93 -0.28 2.79 -18.76
CA PHE A 93 -1.19 2.57 -17.64
C PHE A 93 -2.47 1.88 -18.09
N LEU A 94 -3.11 2.34 -19.18
CA LEU A 94 -4.32 1.70 -19.71
C LEU A 94 -4.06 0.25 -20.15
N ALA A 95 -2.91 -0.02 -20.79
CA ALA A 95 -2.53 -1.39 -21.17
C ALA A 95 -2.36 -2.32 -19.96
N LEU A 96 -1.87 -1.81 -18.83
CA LEU A 96 -1.73 -2.57 -17.58
C LEU A 96 -3.04 -2.69 -16.80
N ALA A 97 -3.86 -1.62 -16.79
CA ALA A 97 -5.11 -1.54 -16.05
C ALA A 97 -6.25 -2.29 -16.75
N CYS A 98 -6.28 -2.35 -18.07
CA CYS A 98 -7.36 -2.98 -18.83
C CYS A 98 -7.60 -4.45 -18.45
N PRO A 99 -6.59 -5.34 -18.36
CA PRO A 99 -6.78 -6.70 -17.86
C PRO A 99 -7.37 -6.78 -16.44
N ILE A 100 -6.98 -5.83 -15.57
CA ILE A 100 -7.50 -5.74 -14.19
C ILE A 100 -8.98 -5.34 -14.22
N ILE A 101 -9.32 -4.29 -14.97
CA ILE A 101 -10.68 -3.78 -15.12
C ILE A 101 -11.61 -4.87 -15.68
N VAL A 102 -11.18 -5.59 -16.72
CA VAL A 102 -11.97 -6.69 -17.29
C VAL A 102 -12.20 -7.80 -16.28
N SER A 103 -11.17 -8.18 -15.51
CA SER A 103 -11.31 -9.19 -14.43
C SER A 103 -12.32 -8.76 -13.36
N VAL A 104 -12.36 -7.46 -13.04
CA VAL A 104 -13.34 -6.88 -12.09
C VAL A 104 -14.75 -6.90 -12.69
N MET A 105 -14.92 -6.37 -13.90
CA MET A 105 -16.22 -6.27 -14.56
C MET A 105 -16.87 -7.64 -14.80
N ARG A 106 -16.08 -8.67 -15.11
CA ARG A 106 -16.56 -10.01 -15.43
C ARG A 106 -16.70 -10.95 -14.24
N SER A 107 -16.46 -10.49 -13.02
CA SER A 107 -16.66 -11.31 -11.81
C SER A 107 -18.04 -11.04 -11.20
N PRO A 108 -19.12 -11.74 -11.62
CA PRO A 108 -20.45 -11.54 -11.05
C PRO A 108 -20.47 -11.85 -9.55
N SER A 109 -19.63 -12.79 -9.10
CA SER A 109 -19.47 -13.10 -7.68
C SER A 109 -18.94 -11.91 -6.88
N PHE A 110 -18.10 -11.06 -7.48
CA PHE A 110 -17.59 -9.86 -6.85
C PHE A 110 -18.68 -8.81 -6.70
N TRP A 111 -19.45 -8.54 -7.76
CA TRP A 111 -20.59 -7.60 -7.71
C TRP A 111 -21.69 -8.06 -6.75
N HIS A 112 -21.92 -9.37 -6.65
CA HIS A 112 -22.85 -9.92 -5.66
C HIS A 112 -22.31 -9.81 -4.22
N LYS A 113 -21.00 -10.00 -4.02
CA LYS A 113 -20.33 -9.73 -2.73
C LYS A 113 -20.28 -8.23 -2.39
N LEU A 114 -20.27 -7.37 -3.41
CA LEU A 114 -20.34 -5.90 -3.34
C LEU A 114 -21.68 -5.40 -2.82
N GLY A 115 -22.75 -6.20 -2.97
CA GLY A 115 -24.00 -6.09 -2.22
C GLY A 115 -23.78 -6.43 -0.74
N ILE A 116 -22.81 -5.75 -0.11
CA ILE A 116 -22.36 -6.01 1.25
C ILE A 116 -23.58 -6.16 2.15
N LYS A 117 -23.65 -7.31 2.83
CA LYS A 117 -24.72 -7.62 3.78
C LYS A 117 -24.82 -6.51 4.80
N ARG A 118 -26.05 -6.14 5.19
CA ARG A 118 -26.39 -5.03 6.12
C ARG A 118 -25.44 -4.87 7.31
N ILE A 119 -24.84 -5.95 7.80
CA ILE A 119 -23.89 -6.00 8.92
C ILE A 119 -22.54 -5.34 8.62
N ALA A 120 -21.96 -5.55 7.44
CA ALA A 120 -20.69 -4.91 7.11
C ALA A 120 -20.89 -3.42 6.79
N VAL A 121 -22.04 -3.05 6.21
CA VAL A 121 -22.46 -1.64 6.10
C VAL A 121 -22.62 -1.01 7.49
N ALA A 122 -23.29 -1.70 8.43
CA ALA A 122 -23.42 -1.24 9.81
C ALA A 122 -22.04 -1.10 10.50
N ALA A 123 -21.13 -2.03 10.27
CA ALA A 123 -19.76 -1.96 10.82
C ALA A 123 -19.01 -0.74 10.26
N VAL A 124 -19.16 -0.43 8.97
CA VAL A 124 -18.57 0.78 8.36
C VAL A 124 -19.17 2.04 8.96
N TYR A 125 -20.50 2.14 9.08
CA TYR A 125 -21.13 3.31 9.71
C TYR A 125 -20.68 3.49 11.16
N PHE A 126 -20.61 2.40 11.93
CA PHE A 126 -20.15 2.43 13.31
C PHE A 126 -18.67 2.83 13.41
N PHE A 127 -17.83 2.27 12.53
CA PHE A 127 -16.43 2.68 12.40
C PHE A 127 -16.31 4.15 12.06
N LEU A 128 -17.15 4.67 11.16
CA LEU A 128 -17.12 6.08 10.80
C LEU A 128 -17.54 6.97 11.96
N ALA A 129 -18.61 6.62 12.67
CA ALA A 129 -19.01 7.30 13.90
C ALA A 129 -17.88 7.28 14.95
N LEU A 130 -17.28 6.12 15.20
CA LEU A 130 -16.12 6.00 16.10
C LEU A 130 -14.93 6.83 15.62
N SER A 131 -14.65 6.83 14.32
CA SER A 131 -13.55 7.61 13.77
C SER A 131 -13.80 9.10 13.94
N LEU A 132 -15.05 9.57 13.78
CA LEU A 132 -15.43 10.98 13.97
C LEU A 132 -15.37 11.39 15.46
N LEU A 133 -15.66 10.46 16.37
CA LEU A 133 -15.64 10.70 17.83
C LEU A 133 -14.24 10.60 18.43
N ALA A 134 -13.43 9.64 17.97
CA ALA A 134 -12.09 9.36 18.50
C ALA A 134 -10.99 10.14 17.78
N PHE A 135 -11.25 10.58 16.55
CA PHE A 135 -10.36 11.43 15.78
C PHE A 135 -11.16 12.66 15.38
N PRO A 136 -10.83 13.86 15.89
CA PRO A 136 -11.26 15.05 15.19
C PRO A 136 -10.61 14.93 13.81
N TYR A 137 -11.42 14.60 12.79
CA TYR A 137 -11.03 14.81 11.41
C TYR A 137 -10.65 16.28 11.35
N SER A 138 -9.35 16.55 11.32
CA SER A 138 -8.84 17.90 11.45
C SER A 138 -9.12 18.64 10.15
N TYR A 139 -10.30 19.24 10.09
CA TYR A 139 -10.68 20.26 9.15
C TYR A 139 -11.75 21.16 9.80
N PRO A 140 -11.51 22.46 10.10
CA PRO A 140 -10.26 23.22 10.09
C PRO A 140 -10.00 23.91 11.46
N TYR A 141 -9.87 23.16 12.56
CA TYR A 141 -9.67 23.76 13.91
C TYR A 141 -8.43 23.26 14.68
N GLY A 142 -7.42 22.74 14.00
CA GLY A 142 -6.10 22.56 14.59
C GLY A 142 -5.20 23.73 14.22
N LEU A 143 -4.82 24.57 15.19
CA LEU A 143 -4.09 25.85 15.05
C LEU A 143 -2.77 25.85 14.24
N ASN A 144 -2.33 24.72 13.67
CA ASN A 144 -1.17 24.60 12.77
C ASN A 144 -1.34 23.52 11.66
N ALA A 145 -2.55 23.04 11.38
CA ALA A 145 -2.78 22.13 10.26
C ALA A 145 -2.92 22.92 8.95
N HIS A 146 -2.20 22.52 7.89
CA HIS A 146 -2.32 23.14 6.56
C HIS A 146 -3.80 23.12 6.12
N PRO A 147 -4.36 24.22 5.59
CA PRO A 147 -5.81 24.39 5.30
C PRO A 147 -6.39 23.43 4.24
N SER A 148 -5.64 22.43 3.79
CA SER A 148 -6.05 21.45 2.79
C SER A 148 -6.43 20.08 3.35
N GLY A 149 -6.30 19.83 4.66
CA GLY A 149 -6.60 18.53 5.28
C GLY A 149 -5.56 17.42 5.02
N LEU A 150 -4.57 17.66 4.14
CA LEU A 150 -3.40 16.80 3.92
C LEU A 150 -2.35 16.98 5.02
N SER A 151 -1.60 15.94 5.36
CA SER A 151 -0.50 16.00 6.34
C SER A 151 0.77 15.29 5.87
N GLY A 152 1.92 15.72 6.40
CA GLY A 152 3.24 15.19 6.03
C GLY A 152 3.50 15.22 4.52
N LEU A 153 4.01 14.11 3.96
CA LEU A 153 4.23 13.96 2.52
C LEU A 153 2.94 13.96 1.70
N GLY A 154 1.77 13.78 2.33
CA GLY A 154 0.47 13.89 1.66
C GLY A 154 0.28 15.24 0.96
N LEU A 155 0.78 16.33 1.55
CA LEU A 155 0.76 17.66 0.93
C LEU A 155 1.64 17.70 -0.33
N SER A 156 2.83 17.10 -0.26
CA SER A 156 3.75 17.03 -1.39
C SER A 156 3.16 16.22 -2.55
N TYR A 157 2.45 15.12 -2.26
CA TYR A 157 1.73 14.37 -3.28
C TYR A 157 0.50 15.13 -3.82
N GLY A 158 -0.17 15.91 -2.98
CA GLY A 158 -1.24 16.82 -3.41
C GLY A 158 -0.76 17.87 -4.41
N LYS A 159 0.41 18.48 -4.16
CA LYS A 159 1.05 19.38 -5.12
C LYS A 159 1.53 18.63 -6.36
N MET A 160 2.15 17.46 -6.20
CA MET A 160 2.59 16.59 -7.30
C MET A 160 1.44 16.23 -8.25
N SER A 161 0.22 16.04 -7.74
CA SER A 161 -0.94 15.72 -8.59
C SER A 161 -1.30 16.81 -9.61
N LEU A 162 -0.84 18.06 -9.44
CA LEU A 162 -1.06 19.13 -10.44
C LEU A 162 -0.22 18.94 -11.70
N SER A 163 0.97 18.36 -11.55
CA SER A 163 1.87 18.09 -12.67
C SER A 163 2.80 16.91 -12.34
N PRO A 164 2.25 15.69 -12.33
CA PRO A 164 2.94 14.51 -11.80
C PRO A 164 4.18 14.11 -12.61
N PHE A 165 4.29 14.60 -13.86
CA PHE A 165 5.38 14.32 -14.79
C PHE A 165 6.42 15.44 -14.88
N ALA A 166 6.20 16.59 -14.21
CA ALA A 166 7.10 17.75 -14.23
C ALA A 166 8.21 17.73 -13.18
N GLU A 167 8.08 16.90 -12.14
CA GLU A 167 9.17 16.61 -11.19
C GLU A 167 9.65 17.81 -10.36
N SER A 168 8.82 18.84 -10.23
CA SER A 168 9.12 20.07 -9.49
C SER A 168 9.13 19.93 -7.96
N TYR A 169 9.04 18.71 -7.43
CA TYR A 169 8.90 18.46 -6.00
C TYR A 169 10.04 17.58 -5.48
N GLU A 170 10.66 18.00 -4.39
CA GLU A 170 11.79 17.36 -3.67
C GLU A 170 11.42 15.99 -3.04
N ILE A 171 10.52 15.21 -3.65
CA ILE A 171 10.20 13.87 -3.19
C ILE A 171 11.15 12.90 -3.86
N VAL A 172 12.10 12.39 -3.08
CA VAL A 172 13.09 11.40 -3.48
C VAL A 172 12.47 10.15 -4.11
N ALA A 173 11.38 9.64 -3.54
CA ALA A 173 10.68 8.45 -4.03
C ALA A 173 9.53 8.86 -4.96
N ARG A 174 9.67 8.61 -6.26
CA ARG A 174 8.61 8.91 -7.25
C ARG A 174 7.48 7.89 -7.16
N ARG A 175 6.60 8.12 -6.20
CA ARG A 175 5.36 7.38 -5.98
C ARG A 175 4.28 7.88 -6.93
N LEU A 176 4.47 7.60 -8.22
CA LEU A 176 3.82 8.30 -9.33
C LEU A 176 2.35 7.91 -9.53
N LEU A 177 1.98 6.65 -9.26
CA LEU A 177 0.67 6.12 -9.69
C LEU A 177 -0.51 6.92 -9.13
N LYS A 178 -0.61 7.08 -7.80
CA LYS A 178 -1.77 7.75 -7.20
C LYS A 178 -1.89 9.23 -7.62
N PRO A 179 -0.83 10.07 -7.59
CA PRO A 179 -0.89 11.42 -8.15
C PRO A 179 -1.25 11.46 -9.64
N ALA A 180 -0.75 10.51 -10.45
CA ALA A 180 -1.07 10.44 -11.88
C ALA A 180 -2.54 10.08 -12.13
N ILE A 181 -3.10 9.12 -11.38
CA ILE A 181 -4.54 8.80 -11.46
C ILE A 181 -5.35 10.05 -11.10
N ALA A 182 -5.03 10.73 -10.00
CA ALA A 182 -5.70 11.95 -9.57
C ALA A 182 -5.68 13.05 -10.65
N TYR A 183 -4.53 13.23 -11.31
CA TYR A 183 -4.38 14.12 -12.44
C TYR A 183 -5.31 13.74 -13.61
N PHE A 184 -5.30 12.48 -14.05
CA PHE A 184 -6.11 12.04 -15.19
C PHE A 184 -7.63 12.14 -14.94
N ILE A 185 -8.07 11.95 -13.70
CA ILE A 185 -9.49 12.10 -13.32
C ILE A 185 -9.85 13.52 -12.85
N GLN A 186 -8.93 14.48 -13.00
CA GLN A 186 -9.10 15.88 -12.60
C GLN A 186 -9.37 16.10 -11.09
N MET A 187 -8.99 15.15 -10.24
CA MET A 187 -9.00 15.31 -8.77
C MET A 187 -7.63 15.78 -8.25
N GLN A 188 -7.08 16.79 -8.90
CA GLN A 188 -5.72 17.31 -8.67
C GLN A 188 -5.69 18.54 -7.76
N GLY A 189 -4.52 18.81 -7.18
CA GLY A 189 -4.32 19.87 -6.20
C GLY A 189 -4.78 19.47 -4.80
N ASN A 190 -4.39 20.24 -3.79
CA ASN A 190 -4.43 19.78 -2.40
C ASN A 190 -5.83 19.34 -1.92
N LEU A 191 -6.89 20.11 -2.21
CA LEU A 191 -8.24 19.81 -1.75
C LEU A 191 -8.84 18.59 -2.47
N LEU A 192 -8.80 18.56 -3.81
CA LEU A 192 -9.39 17.46 -4.57
C LEU A 192 -8.59 16.17 -4.39
N TYR A 193 -7.26 16.27 -4.25
CA TYR A 193 -6.40 15.12 -3.95
C TYR A 193 -6.66 14.55 -2.54
N TYR A 194 -6.99 15.40 -1.57
CA TYR A 194 -7.45 14.97 -0.25
C TYR A 194 -8.75 14.16 -0.37
N LEU A 195 -9.76 14.68 -1.09
CA LEU A 195 -11.03 13.97 -1.33
C LEU A 195 -10.80 12.64 -2.06
N PHE A 196 -9.96 12.64 -3.10
CA PHE A 196 -9.56 11.42 -3.82
C PHE A 196 -8.86 10.42 -2.88
N SER A 197 -8.01 10.90 -1.99
CA SER A 197 -7.35 10.05 -0.99
C SER A 197 -8.34 9.43 -0.03
N LEU A 198 -9.33 10.18 0.46
CA LEU A 198 -10.41 9.64 1.28
C LEU A 198 -11.19 8.56 0.52
N ILE A 199 -11.58 8.80 -0.74
CA ILE A 199 -12.25 7.82 -1.59
C ILE A 199 -11.44 6.52 -1.65
N CYS A 200 -10.12 6.62 -1.87
CA CYS A 200 -9.25 5.44 -1.88
C CYS A 200 -9.24 4.70 -0.53
N ILE A 201 -9.26 5.41 0.61
CA ILE A 201 -9.33 4.79 1.94
C ILE A 201 -10.66 4.03 2.10
N TYR A 202 -11.78 4.61 1.67
CA TYR A 202 -13.07 3.93 1.70
C TYR A 202 -13.08 2.69 0.81
N ILE A 203 -12.51 2.76 -0.39
CA ILE A 203 -12.36 1.59 -1.28
C ILE A 203 -11.50 0.52 -0.61
N LEU A 204 -10.43 0.90 0.09
CA LEU A 204 -9.56 -0.05 0.80
C LEU A 204 -10.30 -0.76 1.95
N ILE A 205 -11.06 -0.02 2.76
CA ILE A 205 -11.92 -0.61 3.82
C ILE A 205 -12.91 -1.57 3.19
N PHE A 206 -13.60 -1.11 2.15
CA PHE A 206 -14.58 -1.89 1.42
C PHE A 206 -13.97 -3.20 0.88
N MET A 207 -12.84 -3.12 0.21
CA MET A 207 -12.12 -4.28 -0.34
C MET A 207 -11.67 -5.26 0.74
N THR A 208 -11.30 -4.75 1.92
CA THR A 208 -10.96 -5.58 3.08
C THR A 208 -12.16 -6.37 3.57
N LEU A 209 -13.34 -5.75 3.64
CA LEU A 209 -14.57 -6.43 4.02
C LEU A 209 -15.01 -7.45 2.97
N VAL A 210 -14.89 -7.12 1.68
CA VAL A 210 -15.15 -8.07 0.58
C VAL A 210 -14.22 -9.27 0.67
N PHE A 211 -12.93 -9.06 0.95
CA PHE A 211 -11.99 -10.15 1.18
C PHE A 211 -12.45 -11.07 2.31
N LEU A 212 -12.76 -10.50 3.48
CA LEU A 212 -13.20 -11.27 4.64
C LEU A 212 -14.52 -12.01 4.38
N GLU A 213 -15.53 -11.38 3.78
CA GLU A 213 -16.79 -12.06 3.42
C GLU A 213 -16.58 -13.17 2.39
N SER A 214 -15.65 -12.99 1.45
CA SER A 214 -15.39 -14.00 0.43
C SER A 214 -14.69 -15.27 0.96
N LYS A 215 -13.95 -15.14 2.08
CA LYS A 215 -13.12 -16.22 2.63
C LYS A 215 -13.62 -16.79 3.96
N ILE A 216 -14.38 -16.03 4.75
CA ILE A 216 -14.99 -16.54 6.00
C ILE A 216 -16.26 -17.32 5.66
N SER A 217 -16.15 -18.64 5.71
CA SER A 217 -17.28 -19.54 5.46
C SER A 217 -18.30 -19.44 6.58
N SER A 218 -19.56 -19.18 6.24
CA SER A 218 -20.68 -19.27 7.17
C SER A 218 -21.13 -20.73 7.34
N LYS A 219 -20.22 -21.66 7.61
CA LYS A 219 -20.62 -23.03 8.00
C LYS A 219 -21.43 -22.92 9.27
N HIS A 220 -22.74 -23.11 9.15
CA HIS A 220 -23.65 -23.13 10.28
C HIS A 220 -23.38 -24.43 11.02
N ARG A 221 -23.01 -24.34 12.30
CA ARG A 221 -23.15 -25.51 13.16
C ARG A 221 -24.66 -25.73 13.32
N ILE A 222 -25.11 -26.99 13.19
CA ILE A 222 -26.50 -27.35 13.45
C ILE A 222 -26.82 -26.86 14.88
N GLY A 223 -27.77 -25.93 15.01
CA GLY A 223 -28.17 -25.31 16.29
C GLY A 223 -27.50 -23.97 16.65
N GLU A 224 -26.53 -23.44 15.89
CA GLU A 224 -26.00 -22.09 16.17
C GLU A 224 -26.97 -20.99 15.71
N ASN A 225 -27.32 -20.08 16.62
CA ASN A 225 -28.18 -18.94 16.33
C ASN A 225 -27.49 -17.99 15.32
N LYS A 226 -28.19 -17.65 14.23
CA LYS A 226 -27.74 -16.71 13.19
C LYS A 226 -27.27 -15.38 13.77
N LEU A 227 -27.92 -14.88 14.82
CA LEU A 227 -27.55 -13.62 15.48
C LEU A 227 -26.10 -13.66 16.01
N ILE A 228 -25.70 -14.75 16.66
CA ILE A 228 -24.35 -14.92 17.24
C ILE A 228 -23.29 -14.89 16.13
N ILE A 229 -23.56 -15.56 15.00
CA ILE A 229 -22.65 -15.58 13.85
C ILE A 229 -22.46 -14.16 13.29
N TYR A 230 -23.55 -13.41 13.18
CA TYR A 230 -23.53 -12.04 12.68
C TYR A 230 -22.84 -11.07 13.62
N THR A 231 -23.10 -11.16 14.93
CA THR A 231 -22.41 -10.38 15.96
C THR A 231 -20.91 -10.66 15.95
N ARG A 232 -20.49 -11.93 15.83
CA ARG A 232 -19.06 -12.28 15.70
C ARG A 232 -18.42 -11.65 14.47
N LYS A 233 -19.08 -11.74 13.31
CA LYS A 233 -18.59 -11.11 12.07
C LYS A 233 -18.46 -9.59 12.23
N PHE A 234 -19.45 -8.95 12.85
CA PHE A 234 -19.43 -7.50 13.12
C PHE A 234 -18.20 -7.10 13.94
N TRP A 235 -17.93 -7.80 15.05
CA TRP A 235 -16.77 -7.49 15.90
C TRP A 235 -15.44 -7.71 15.19
N VAL A 236 -15.33 -8.77 14.39
CA VAL A 236 -14.16 -9.03 13.55
C VAL A 236 -13.93 -7.90 12.55
N TYR A 237 -14.97 -7.46 11.85
CA TYR A 237 -14.86 -6.34 10.90
C TYR A 237 -14.42 -5.07 11.58
N LEU A 238 -15.06 -4.73 12.70
CA LEU A 238 -14.74 -3.52 13.44
C LEU A 238 -13.29 -3.55 13.95
N SER A 239 -12.85 -4.67 14.51
CA SER A 239 -11.49 -4.86 15.02
C SER A 239 -10.41 -4.71 13.94
N VAL A 240 -10.68 -5.17 12.72
CA VAL A 240 -9.77 -4.99 11.58
C VAL A 240 -9.76 -3.53 11.13
N MET A 241 -10.92 -2.88 11.04
CA MET A 241 -11.03 -1.47 10.65
C MET A 241 -10.38 -0.53 11.68
N THR A 242 -10.40 -0.88 12.96
CA THR A 242 -9.72 -0.11 14.02
C THR A 242 -8.22 -0.42 14.12
N SER A 243 -7.64 -1.32 13.31
CA SER A 243 -6.18 -1.52 13.30
C SER A 243 -5.45 -0.24 12.86
N SER A 244 -4.24 0.00 13.38
CA SER A 244 -3.53 1.25 13.04
C SER A 244 -3.21 1.34 11.56
N TYR A 245 -3.03 0.23 10.86
CA TYR A 245 -2.88 0.26 9.41
C TYR A 245 -4.00 1.03 8.67
N MET A 246 -5.28 0.79 9.02
CA MET A 246 -6.41 1.52 8.44
C MET A 246 -6.50 2.95 8.99
N MET A 247 -6.26 3.12 10.28
CA MET A 247 -6.36 4.41 10.95
C MET A 247 -5.28 5.40 10.55
N VAL A 248 -4.05 4.93 10.28
CA VAL A 248 -2.95 5.74 9.79
C VAL A 248 -3.29 6.36 8.44
N CYS A 249 -4.07 5.67 7.60
CA CYS A 249 -4.54 6.26 6.35
C CYS A 249 -5.42 7.51 6.58
N PHE A 250 -6.21 7.55 7.66
CA PHE A 250 -7.01 8.72 8.05
C PHE A 250 -6.20 9.76 8.81
N GLN A 251 -5.22 9.34 9.62
CA GLN A 251 -4.32 10.26 10.32
C GLN A 251 -3.48 11.03 9.31
N TRP A 252 -2.95 10.32 8.31
CA TRP A 252 -2.02 10.83 7.29
C TRP A 252 -2.60 10.68 5.87
N PRO A 253 -3.66 11.44 5.54
CA PRO A 253 -4.29 11.39 4.23
C PRO A 253 -3.35 11.96 3.14
N GLY A 254 -3.44 11.39 1.94
CA GLY A 254 -2.61 11.79 0.79
C GLY A 254 -1.50 10.80 0.45
N TYR A 255 -1.10 9.95 1.39
CA TYR A 255 -0.09 8.92 1.18
C TYR A 255 -0.53 7.87 0.13
N PRO A 256 0.37 7.40 -0.75
CA PRO A 256 0.00 6.59 -1.92
C PRO A 256 -0.21 5.10 -1.67
N GLU A 257 0.25 4.56 -0.55
CA GLU A 257 0.31 3.13 -0.23
C GLU A 257 -1.06 2.43 -0.38
N ASN A 258 -2.15 3.13 -0.09
CA ASN A 258 -3.51 2.59 -0.15
C ASN A 258 -3.89 2.01 -1.53
N ILE A 259 -3.40 2.58 -2.64
CA ILE A 259 -3.62 2.02 -3.98
C ILE A 259 -2.97 0.64 -4.14
N SER A 260 -1.73 0.46 -3.67
CA SER A 260 -1.05 -0.85 -3.75
C SER A 260 -1.84 -1.92 -3.00
N PHE A 261 -2.40 -1.58 -1.84
CA PHE A 261 -3.21 -2.52 -1.06
C PHE A 261 -4.54 -2.86 -1.70
N ILE A 262 -5.22 -1.88 -2.31
CA ILE A 262 -6.43 -2.14 -3.11
C ILE A 262 -6.13 -3.13 -4.23
N LEU A 263 -5.04 -2.91 -4.99
CA LEU A 263 -4.64 -3.79 -6.09
C LEU A 263 -4.32 -5.22 -5.60
N ILE A 264 -3.58 -5.35 -4.49
CA ILE A 264 -3.29 -6.66 -3.88
C ILE A 264 -4.57 -7.37 -3.42
N LEU A 265 -5.50 -6.65 -2.79
CA LEU A 265 -6.78 -7.22 -2.36
C LEU A 265 -7.68 -7.61 -3.53
N LEU A 266 -7.63 -6.88 -4.65
CA LEU A 266 -8.32 -7.28 -5.88
C LEU A 266 -7.78 -8.63 -6.36
N ALA A 267 -6.46 -8.81 -6.43
CA ALA A 267 -5.85 -10.09 -6.82
C ALA A 267 -6.21 -11.24 -5.85
N ALA A 268 -6.36 -10.95 -4.56
CA ALA A 268 -6.72 -11.94 -3.55
C ALA A 268 -8.20 -12.35 -3.59
N CYS A 269 -9.08 -11.45 -4.03
CA CYS A 269 -10.53 -11.65 -4.06
C CYS A 269 -11.07 -12.20 -5.38
N LEU A 270 -10.38 -11.91 -6.48
CA LEU A 270 -10.88 -12.15 -7.84
C LEU A 270 -10.09 -13.25 -8.54
N PRO A 271 -10.76 -14.11 -9.33
CA PRO A 271 -10.06 -14.86 -10.35
C PRO A 271 -9.50 -13.87 -11.37
N MET A 272 -8.20 -13.92 -11.60
CA MET A 272 -7.50 -12.99 -12.50
C MET A 272 -6.70 -13.75 -13.55
N SER A 273 -6.54 -13.14 -14.73
CA SER A 273 -5.59 -13.62 -15.73
C SER A 273 -4.15 -13.32 -15.29
N ARG A 274 -3.19 -13.98 -15.94
CA ARG A 274 -1.75 -13.71 -15.74
C ARG A 274 -1.42 -12.24 -15.98
N GLN A 275 -1.95 -11.63 -17.05
CA GLN A 275 -1.72 -10.22 -17.35
C GLN A 275 -2.27 -9.29 -16.27
N ALA A 276 -3.47 -9.56 -15.74
CA ALA A 276 -4.03 -8.75 -14.66
C ALA A 276 -3.15 -8.78 -13.40
N ARG A 277 -2.65 -9.95 -13.00
CA ARG A 277 -1.73 -10.07 -11.86
C ARG A 277 -0.38 -9.39 -12.10
N LEU A 278 0.21 -9.55 -13.29
CA LEU A 278 1.46 -8.85 -13.64
C LEU A 278 1.26 -7.32 -13.69
N GLY A 279 0.09 -6.87 -14.17
CA GLY A 279 -0.29 -5.46 -14.17
C GLY A 279 -0.38 -4.91 -12.75
N ILE A 280 -0.98 -5.67 -11.82
CA ILE A 280 -1.02 -5.33 -10.40
C ILE A 280 0.39 -5.20 -9.82
N VAL A 281 1.28 -6.16 -10.08
CA VAL A 281 2.68 -6.09 -9.61
C VAL A 281 3.36 -4.82 -10.14
N ALA A 282 3.26 -4.55 -11.44
CA ALA A 282 3.88 -3.37 -12.05
C ALA A 282 3.32 -2.05 -11.48
N LEU A 283 1.99 -1.94 -11.37
CA LEU A 283 1.34 -0.75 -10.83
C LEU A 283 1.66 -0.53 -9.34
N CYS A 284 1.73 -1.59 -8.54
CA CYS A 284 2.17 -1.50 -7.14
C CYS A 284 3.61 -0.96 -7.02
N MET A 285 4.54 -1.44 -7.85
CA MET A 285 5.93 -0.95 -7.86
C MET A 285 6.02 0.53 -8.23
N VAL A 286 5.23 0.97 -9.20
CA VAL A 286 5.16 2.38 -9.66
C VAL A 286 4.50 3.28 -8.62
N ASN A 287 3.59 2.72 -7.83
CA ASN A 287 2.93 3.44 -6.76
C ASN A 287 3.82 3.60 -5.53
N HIS A 288 4.56 2.56 -5.15
CA HIS A 288 5.47 2.61 -4.01
C HIS A 288 6.54 1.52 -4.17
N ASP A 289 7.80 1.91 -4.21
CA ASP A 289 8.99 1.05 -4.29
C ASP A 289 9.03 -0.02 -3.17
N GLY A 290 8.79 0.37 -1.92
CA GLY A 290 8.61 -0.54 -0.78
C GLY A 290 7.51 -1.61 -0.94
N SER A 291 6.63 -1.52 -1.95
CA SER A 291 5.68 -2.59 -2.26
C SER A 291 6.38 -3.91 -2.57
N ALA A 292 7.64 -3.91 -3.01
CA ALA A 292 8.41 -5.13 -3.24
C ALA A 292 8.44 -6.05 -2.00
N PHE A 293 8.55 -5.48 -0.81
CA PHE A 293 8.60 -6.26 0.44
C PHE A 293 7.26 -6.94 0.76
N ALA A 294 6.12 -6.39 0.32
CA ALA A 294 4.86 -7.12 0.37
C ALA A 294 4.74 -8.12 -0.80
N LEU A 295 5.13 -7.70 -2.00
CA LEU A 295 4.89 -8.46 -3.23
C LEU A 295 5.72 -9.73 -3.34
N ILE A 296 6.99 -9.73 -2.92
CA ILE A 296 7.87 -10.90 -3.02
C ILE A 296 7.25 -12.13 -2.34
N PRO A 297 6.88 -12.10 -1.04
CA PRO A 297 6.24 -13.26 -0.41
C PRO A 297 4.87 -13.57 -1.03
N ILE A 298 4.08 -12.56 -1.42
CA ILE A 298 2.79 -12.79 -2.10
C ILE A 298 2.97 -13.54 -3.43
N ILE A 299 3.97 -13.17 -4.23
CA ILE A 299 4.28 -13.84 -5.49
C ILE A 299 4.75 -15.27 -5.22
N LEU A 300 5.62 -15.47 -4.23
CA LEU A 300 6.17 -16.80 -3.92
C LEU A 300 5.10 -17.78 -3.40
N PHE A 301 4.16 -17.30 -2.58
CA PHE A 301 3.19 -18.18 -1.91
C PHE A 301 1.80 -18.16 -2.57
N CYS A 302 1.29 -17.01 -2.99
CA CYS A 302 -0.08 -16.88 -3.47
C CYS A 302 -0.22 -17.05 -4.98
N PHE A 303 0.82 -16.74 -5.77
CA PHE A 303 0.71 -16.80 -7.23
C PHE A 303 0.86 -18.24 -7.77
N PRO A 304 0.20 -18.55 -8.90
CA PRO A 304 0.42 -19.78 -9.65
C PRO A 304 1.90 -19.95 -10.00
N LYS A 305 2.43 -21.17 -9.91
CA LYS A 305 3.87 -21.46 -10.11
C LYS A 305 4.42 -20.92 -11.43
N GLN A 306 3.63 -21.01 -12.52
CA GLN A 306 4.01 -20.57 -13.87
C GLN A 306 4.18 -19.04 -13.98
N GLU A 307 3.64 -18.29 -13.03
CA GLU A 307 3.62 -16.82 -13.06
C GLU A 307 4.61 -16.18 -12.10
N ARG A 308 5.23 -16.98 -11.22
CA ARG A 308 6.15 -16.47 -10.20
C ARG A 308 7.39 -15.83 -10.81
N ILE A 309 8.02 -16.52 -11.77
CA ILE A 309 9.21 -16.02 -12.46
C ILE A 309 8.94 -14.69 -13.17
N PRO A 310 7.93 -14.56 -14.06
CA PRO A 310 7.67 -13.29 -14.72
C PRO A 310 7.27 -12.18 -13.73
N ALA A 311 6.56 -12.50 -12.64
CA ALA A 311 6.20 -11.50 -11.63
C ALA A 311 7.42 -11.01 -10.82
N LEU A 312 8.30 -11.92 -10.42
CA LEU A 312 9.57 -11.56 -9.77
C LEU A 312 10.48 -10.79 -10.72
N PHE A 313 10.52 -11.18 -12.00
CA PHE A 313 11.24 -10.44 -13.03
C PHE A 313 10.73 -9.01 -13.16
N THR A 314 9.41 -8.77 -13.07
CA THR A 314 8.86 -7.40 -13.03
C THR A 314 9.40 -6.58 -11.86
N VAL A 315 9.53 -7.18 -10.66
CA VAL A 315 10.12 -6.50 -9.49
C VAL A 315 11.60 -6.18 -9.73
N VAL A 316 12.38 -7.15 -10.23
CA VAL A 316 13.80 -6.96 -10.56
C VAL A 316 13.98 -5.91 -11.65
N LEU A 317 13.13 -5.93 -12.69
CA LEU A 317 13.16 -4.97 -13.79
C LEU A 317 12.90 -3.54 -13.29
N PHE A 318 11.97 -3.35 -12.36
CA PHE A 318 11.74 -2.04 -11.73
C PHE A 318 13.01 -1.52 -11.05
N TYR A 319 13.63 -2.32 -10.19
CA TYR A 319 14.87 -1.92 -9.51
C TYR A 319 16.05 -1.77 -10.46
N GLY A 320 16.11 -2.55 -11.53
CA GLY A 320 17.09 -2.38 -12.59
C GLY A 320 16.96 -1.00 -13.25
N ILE A 321 15.76 -0.64 -13.70
CA ILE A 321 15.49 0.68 -14.30
C ILE A 321 15.74 1.81 -13.30
N TRP A 322 15.33 1.66 -12.04
CA TRP A 322 15.65 2.61 -10.97
C TRP A 322 17.16 2.76 -10.76
N PHE A 323 17.93 1.66 -10.77
CA PHE A 323 19.38 1.70 -10.61
C PHE A 323 20.07 2.41 -11.79
N PHE A 324 19.66 2.10 -13.03
CA PHE A 324 20.08 2.83 -14.23
C PHE A 324 19.71 4.31 -14.15
N SER A 325 18.50 4.63 -13.66
CA SER A 325 18.05 6.02 -13.50
C SER A 325 18.75 6.74 -12.36
N HIS A 326 19.61 6.08 -11.59
CA HIS A 326 20.53 6.70 -10.62
C HIS A 326 21.97 6.74 -11.12
N GLY A 327 22.22 6.38 -12.39
CA GLY A 327 23.56 6.39 -12.99
C GLY A 327 24.43 5.24 -12.47
N LEU A 328 23.82 4.10 -12.14
CA LEU A 328 24.50 2.91 -11.60
C LEU A 328 25.20 3.17 -10.26
N ASN A 329 24.79 4.22 -9.53
CA ASN A 329 25.33 4.57 -8.22
C ASN A 329 24.31 4.21 -7.12
N LEU A 330 24.52 3.05 -6.50
CA LEU A 330 23.63 2.54 -5.45
C LEU A 330 23.65 3.43 -4.22
N HIS A 331 24.80 4.01 -3.88
CA HIS A 331 24.93 4.90 -2.73
C HIS A 331 24.07 6.16 -2.91
N LYS A 332 24.10 6.78 -4.11
CA LYS A 332 23.25 7.93 -4.43
C LYS A 332 21.75 7.58 -4.37
N GLY A 333 21.39 6.38 -4.82
CA GLY A 333 20.02 5.87 -4.74
C GLY A 333 19.56 5.58 -3.30
N LEU A 334 20.43 5.03 -2.44
CA LEU A 334 20.07 4.68 -1.06
C LEU A 334 20.20 5.84 -0.08
N ALA A 335 21.19 6.72 -0.25
CA ALA A 335 21.43 7.87 0.64
C ALA A 335 20.20 8.78 0.73
N SER A 336 19.40 8.82 -0.33
CA SER A 336 18.18 9.60 -0.41
C SER A 336 17.00 8.98 0.37
N HIS A 337 17.04 7.69 0.69
CA HIS A 337 16.03 6.98 1.48
C HIS A 337 16.44 6.74 2.95
N VAL A 338 17.74 6.75 3.26
CA VAL A 338 18.29 6.24 4.52
C VAL A 338 18.55 7.34 5.56
N VAL A 339 18.50 8.62 5.19
CA VAL A 339 18.85 9.72 6.09
C VAL A 339 17.64 10.59 6.42
N VAL A 340 17.34 10.73 7.72
CA VAL A 340 16.41 11.73 8.27
C VAL A 340 17.25 12.69 9.10
N GLY A 341 17.25 13.97 8.72
CA GLY A 341 18.15 14.96 9.32
C GLY A 341 19.62 14.56 9.16
N ASN A 342 20.31 14.35 10.29
CA ASN A 342 21.73 13.92 10.34
C ASN A 342 21.90 12.44 10.74
N HIS A 343 20.81 11.68 10.85
CA HIS A 343 20.84 10.31 11.34
C HIS A 343 20.40 9.30 10.27
N SER A 344 21.06 8.14 10.26
CA SER A 344 20.61 7.02 9.44
C SER A 344 19.43 6.31 10.11
N ASN A 345 18.46 5.81 9.34
CA ASN A 345 17.32 5.05 9.89
C ASN A 345 17.77 3.85 10.73
N TRP A 346 18.87 3.19 10.35
CA TRP A 346 19.50 2.15 11.15
C TRP A 346 19.96 2.66 12.51
N SER A 347 20.65 3.81 12.55
CA SER A 347 21.08 4.41 13.81
C SER A 347 19.90 4.77 14.72
N LEU A 348 18.81 5.29 14.15
CA LEU A 348 17.58 5.61 14.89
C LEU A 348 16.92 4.36 15.48
N LEU A 349 16.84 3.28 14.68
CA LEU A 349 16.32 2.00 15.13
C LEU A 349 17.12 1.45 16.32
N THR A 350 18.45 1.50 16.25
CA THR A 350 19.32 1.02 17.33
C THR A 350 19.27 1.90 18.58
N LYS A 351 19.04 3.21 18.43
CA LYS A 351 18.87 4.14 19.56
C LYS A 351 17.50 3.98 20.23
N ASN A 352 16.46 3.72 19.44
CA ASN A 352 15.07 3.67 19.90
C ASN A 352 14.36 2.32 19.62
N PRO A 353 14.91 1.16 20.05
CA PRO A 353 14.33 -0.14 19.75
C PRO A 353 12.93 -0.32 20.35
N GLY A 354 12.66 0.30 21.51
CA GLY A 354 11.34 0.30 22.14
C GLY A 354 10.26 0.95 21.27
N LEU A 355 10.57 2.06 20.58
CA LEU A 355 9.65 2.71 19.64
C LEU A 355 9.38 1.84 18.41
N ALA A 356 10.41 1.15 17.92
CA ALA A 356 10.24 0.22 16.80
C ALA A 356 9.29 -0.93 17.16
N VAL A 357 9.49 -1.55 18.32
CA VAL A 357 8.62 -2.61 18.84
C VAL A 357 7.20 -2.08 19.08
N ALA A 358 7.06 -0.88 19.64
CA ALA A 358 5.77 -0.23 19.84
C ALA A 358 5.06 0.01 18.50
N GLY A 359 5.75 0.50 17.48
CA GLY A 359 5.16 0.72 16.15
C GLY A 359 4.72 -0.57 15.46
N VAL A 360 5.56 -1.62 15.53
CA VAL A 360 5.18 -2.96 15.06
C VAL A 360 3.93 -3.43 15.80
N PHE A 361 3.90 -3.34 17.13
CA PHE A 361 2.73 -3.71 17.92
C PHE A 361 1.50 -2.91 17.48
N PHE A 362 1.57 -1.57 17.47
CA PHE A 362 0.43 -0.74 17.14
C PHE A 362 -0.09 -0.93 15.72
N ALA A 363 0.73 -1.35 14.75
CA ALA A 363 0.29 -1.63 13.38
C ALA A 363 -0.95 -2.55 13.33
N TYR A 364 -0.95 -3.61 14.14
CA TYR A 364 -2.05 -4.58 14.22
C TYR A 364 -2.62 -4.77 15.63
N LYS A 365 -2.07 -4.10 16.65
CA LYS A 365 -2.45 -4.17 18.06
C LYS A 365 -2.53 -5.62 18.56
N LEU A 366 -3.64 -6.05 19.15
CA LEU A 366 -3.80 -7.41 19.66
C LEU A 366 -4.02 -8.46 18.56
N LEU A 367 -4.23 -8.04 17.31
CA LEU A 367 -4.36 -9.00 16.21
C LEU A 367 -3.06 -9.81 16.01
N TRP A 368 -1.90 -9.31 16.43
CA TRP A 368 -0.65 -10.09 16.46
C TRP A 368 -0.80 -11.43 17.18
N PHE A 369 -1.59 -11.50 18.26
CA PHE A 369 -1.85 -12.76 18.95
C PHE A 369 -2.65 -13.74 18.10
N LEU A 370 -3.54 -13.23 17.22
CA LEU A 370 -4.26 -14.07 16.26
C LEU A 370 -3.31 -14.63 15.20
N LEU A 371 -2.33 -13.84 14.75
CA LEU A 371 -1.30 -14.31 13.83
C LEU A 371 -0.47 -15.45 14.45
N LEU A 372 0.04 -15.24 15.65
CA LEU A 372 0.83 -16.24 16.38
C LEU A 372 0.00 -17.52 16.61
N TYR A 373 -1.25 -17.36 17.05
CA TYR A 373 -2.15 -18.50 17.25
C TYR A 373 -2.43 -19.27 15.95
N ALA A 374 -2.74 -18.57 14.85
CA ALA A 374 -3.03 -19.18 13.56
C ALA A 374 -1.83 -19.98 13.03
N THR A 375 -0.65 -19.36 13.05
CA THR A 375 0.59 -19.97 12.56
C THR A 375 1.01 -21.18 13.41
N GLN A 376 0.95 -21.08 14.74
CA GLN A 376 1.24 -22.20 15.64
C GLN A 376 0.25 -23.36 15.43
N ARG A 377 -1.04 -23.06 15.32
CA ARG A 377 -2.08 -24.09 15.11
C ARG A 377 -1.85 -24.81 13.77
N LEU A 378 -1.67 -24.09 12.68
CA LEU A 378 -1.38 -24.68 11.37
C LEU A 378 -0.09 -25.52 11.40
N TRP A 379 0.94 -25.06 12.11
CA TRP A 379 2.17 -25.81 12.30
C TRP A 379 1.94 -27.14 13.02
N SER A 380 1.17 -27.13 14.12
CA SER A 380 0.82 -28.33 14.88
C SER A 380 -0.06 -29.32 14.10
N GLN A 381 -0.86 -28.82 13.15
CA GLN A 381 -1.70 -29.62 12.25
C GLN A 381 -0.94 -30.19 11.05
N GLY A 382 0.37 -29.92 10.92
CA GLY A 382 1.18 -30.34 9.77
C GLY A 382 1.03 -29.46 8.53
N GLU A 383 0.22 -28.41 8.57
CA GLU A 383 -0.03 -27.46 7.47
C GLU A 383 1.06 -26.36 7.42
N ARG A 384 2.32 -26.78 7.44
CA ARG A 384 3.49 -25.89 7.54
C ARG A 384 3.60 -24.89 6.39
N GLU A 385 3.19 -25.28 5.18
CA GLU A 385 3.22 -24.39 4.01
C GLU A 385 2.32 -23.17 4.19
N ILE A 386 1.12 -23.35 4.77
CA ILE A 386 0.18 -22.24 5.02
C ILE A 386 0.73 -21.36 6.15
N ALA A 387 1.28 -21.95 7.20
CA ALA A 387 1.90 -21.22 8.30
C ALA A 387 3.08 -20.35 7.80
N LEU A 388 3.96 -20.92 6.97
CA LEU A 388 5.09 -20.21 6.36
C LEU A 388 4.63 -19.10 5.42
N ALA A 389 3.59 -19.33 4.62
CA ALA A 389 3.03 -18.30 3.75
C ALA A 389 2.51 -17.10 4.56
N ILE A 390 1.69 -17.36 5.58
CA ILE A 390 1.15 -16.32 6.47
C ILE A 390 2.28 -15.54 7.15
N ALA A 391 3.22 -16.25 7.77
CA ALA A 391 4.35 -15.63 8.48
C ALA A 391 5.22 -14.80 7.51
N SER A 392 5.52 -15.31 6.32
CA SER A 392 6.35 -14.61 5.34
C SER A 392 5.67 -13.36 4.80
N ILE A 393 4.38 -13.44 4.46
CA ILE A 393 3.62 -12.30 3.96
C ILE A 393 3.51 -11.20 5.03
N THR A 394 3.38 -11.57 6.31
CA THR A 394 3.28 -10.59 7.39
C THR A 394 4.63 -10.01 7.85
N LEU A 395 5.66 -10.84 7.99
CA LEU A 395 6.92 -10.43 8.64
C LEU A 395 7.96 -9.89 7.67
N PHE A 396 7.92 -10.22 6.38
CA PHE A 396 8.94 -9.75 5.43
C PHE A 396 8.94 -8.23 5.25
N SER A 397 7.80 -7.57 5.46
CA SER A 397 7.70 -6.10 5.46
C SER A 397 8.50 -5.43 6.58
N LEU A 398 8.82 -6.14 7.68
CA LEU A 398 9.60 -5.60 8.79
C LEU A 398 11.03 -5.23 8.38
N VAL A 399 11.55 -5.78 7.27
CA VAL A 399 12.84 -5.36 6.70
C VAL A 399 12.83 -3.87 6.34
N MET A 400 11.67 -3.29 6.03
CA MET A 400 11.57 -1.85 5.74
C MET A 400 11.81 -0.96 6.96
N LEU A 401 11.73 -1.49 8.19
CA LEU A 401 12.09 -0.74 9.39
C LEU A 401 13.57 -0.35 9.42
N LEU A 402 14.41 -1.04 8.63
CA LEU A 402 15.82 -0.69 8.45
C LEU A 402 16.00 0.50 7.49
N LEU A 403 15.00 0.76 6.66
CA LEU A 403 15.09 1.67 5.52
C LEU A 403 14.25 2.94 5.72
N ALA A 404 13.32 2.98 6.66
CA ALA A 404 12.50 4.15 6.91
C ALA A 404 12.02 4.27 8.37
N TRP A 405 11.73 5.50 8.77
CA TRP A 405 11.46 5.94 10.14
C TRP A 405 9.99 5.75 10.58
N ASP A 406 9.05 5.57 9.66
CA ASP A 406 7.63 5.35 9.95
C ASP A 406 7.33 3.87 10.20
N THR A 407 7.44 3.44 11.45
CA THR A 407 7.38 2.01 11.82
C THR A 407 5.98 1.40 11.66
N THR A 408 4.93 2.10 12.11
CA THR A 408 3.56 1.58 12.06
C THR A 408 3.09 1.44 10.61
N ARG A 409 3.30 2.46 9.76
CA ARG A 409 2.84 2.45 8.36
C ARG A 409 3.54 1.35 7.56
N LEU A 410 4.85 1.19 7.73
CA LEU A 410 5.64 0.22 6.97
C LEU A 410 5.34 -1.22 7.37
N THR A 411 5.15 -1.46 8.67
CA THR A 411 4.68 -2.76 9.15
C THR A 411 3.36 -3.13 8.48
N GLY A 412 2.49 -2.13 8.25
CA GLY A 412 1.23 -2.23 7.51
C GLY A 412 1.31 -2.97 6.17
N PHE A 413 2.45 -3.01 5.49
CA PHE A 413 2.61 -3.79 4.26
C PHE A 413 2.40 -5.30 4.43
N GLY A 414 2.50 -5.82 5.65
CA GLY A 414 2.20 -7.22 6.00
C GLY A 414 0.72 -7.54 6.18
N PHE A 415 -0.19 -6.59 5.89
CA PHE A 415 -1.59 -6.65 6.31
C PHE A 415 -2.36 -7.80 5.66
N LEU A 416 -2.03 -8.19 4.42
CA LEU A 416 -2.68 -9.33 3.78
C LEU A 416 -2.48 -10.63 4.57
N GLY A 417 -1.28 -10.87 5.10
CA GLY A 417 -0.99 -12.06 5.90
C GLY A 417 -1.80 -12.07 7.22
N MET A 418 -1.99 -10.89 7.83
CA MET A 418 -2.89 -10.73 8.98
C MET A 418 -4.34 -11.07 8.65
N LEU A 419 -4.84 -10.63 7.50
CA LEU A 419 -6.19 -10.97 7.05
C LEU A 419 -6.34 -12.48 6.80
N ILE A 420 -5.34 -13.12 6.18
CA ILE A 420 -5.35 -14.58 5.95
C ILE A 420 -5.35 -15.33 7.28
N ALA A 421 -4.52 -14.93 8.24
CA ALA A 421 -4.48 -15.53 9.57
C ALA A 421 -5.86 -15.44 10.27
N LEU A 422 -6.48 -14.26 10.21
CA LEU A 422 -7.80 -14.03 10.78
C LEU A 422 -8.88 -14.87 10.09
N VAL A 423 -8.83 -15.03 8.77
CA VAL A 423 -9.70 -15.92 8.00
C VAL A 423 -9.55 -17.38 8.47
N VAL A 424 -8.32 -17.86 8.68
CA VAL A 424 -8.06 -19.22 9.18
C VAL A 424 -8.70 -19.41 10.54
N VAL A 425 -8.43 -18.50 11.49
CA VAL A 425 -8.98 -18.57 12.85
C VAL A 425 -10.51 -18.49 12.85
N ALA A 426 -11.10 -17.62 12.03
CA ALA A 426 -12.54 -17.47 11.92
C ALA A 426 -13.24 -18.70 11.35
N ASN A 427 -12.62 -19.37 10.37
CA ASN A 427 -13.16 -20.61 9.79
C ASN A 427 -13.00 -21.81 10.71
N ASP A 428 -11.93 -21.85 11.51
CA ASP A 428 -11.66 -22.94 12.46
C ASP A 428 -12.38 -22.72 13.81
N TYR A 429 -13.06 -21.59 14.01
CA TYR A 429 -13.70 -21.19 15.27
C TYR A 429 -14.61 -22.26 15.88
N SER A 430 -15.36 -22.99 15.05
CA SER A 430 -16.29 -24.05 15.49
C SER A 430 -15.58 -25.31 16.00
N GLN A 431 -14.29 -25.47 15.69
CA GLN A 431 -13.44 -26.56 16.16
C GLN A 431 -12.68 -26.22 17.46
N LEU A 432 -12.78 -24.96 17.91
CA LEU A 432 -12.08 -24.50 19.11
C LEU A 432 -12.84 -24.90 20.38
N VAL A 433 -12.10 -25.10 21.46
CA VAL A 433 -12.68 -25.28 22.80
C VAL A 433 -13.26 -23.95 23.29
N ILE A 434 -14.23 -23.98 24.21
CA ILE A 434 -14.97 -22.80 24.69
C ILE A 434 -14.02 -21.70 25.19
N SER A 435 -13.01 -22.04 25.98
CA SER A 435 -12.02 -21.08 26.49
C SER A 435 -11.27 -20.37 25.38
N GLN A 436 -10.83 -21.09 24.35
CA GLN A 436 -10.14 -20.52 23.19
C GLN A 436 -11.05 -19.55 22.43
N ARG A 437 -12.33 -19.90 22.26
CA ARG A 437 -13.32 -19.01 21.62
C ARG A 437 -13.49 -17.70 22.38
N GLN A 438 -13.61 -17.79 23.70
CA GLN A 438 -13.75 -16.61 24.58
C GLN A 438 -12.51 -15.72 24.53
N ILE A 439 -11.31 -16.30 24.56
CA ILE A 439 -10.05 -15.56 24.43
C ILE A 439 -9.98 -14.84 23.09
N LEU A 440 -10.34 -15.51 21.98
CA LEU A 440 -10.35 -14.87 20.66
C LEU A 440 -11.34 -13.71 20.56
N LEU A 441 -12.54 -13.88 21.12
CA LEU A 441 -13.51 -12.79 21.19
C LEU A 441 -12.99 -11.65 22.07
N ALA A 442 -12.40 -11.94 23.22
CA ALA A 442 -11.81 -10.95 24.10
C ALA A 442 -10.69 -10.17 23.41
N ILE A 443 -9.81 -10.84 22.65
CA ILE A 443 -8.77 -10.20 21.82
C ILE A 443 -9.40 -9.26 20.80
N VAL A 444 -10.36 -9.74 20.01
CA VAL A 444 -11.01 -8.95 18.96
C VAL A 444 -11.74 -7.73 19.54
N SER A 445 -12.43 -7.90 20.67
CA SER A 445 -13.15 -6.83 21.37
C SER A 445 -12.20 -5.83 22.04
N ALA A 446 -11.16 -6.28 22.75
CA ALA A 446 -10.18 -5.40 23.38
C ALA A 446 -9.41 -4.58 22.35
N ASN A 447 -9.16 -5.14 21.16
CA ASN A 447 -8.48 -4.46 20.05
C ASN A 447 -9.21 -3.19 19.57
N ILE A 448 -10.54 -3.13 19.75
CA ILE A 448 -11.38 -1.98 19.37
C ILE A 448 -11.17 -0.82 20.33
N ILE A 449 -10.95 -1.13 21.62
CA ILE A 449 -10.80 -0.14 22.68
C ILE A 449 -9.38 0.43 22.71
N ILE A 450 -8.38 -0.36 22.34
CA ILE A 450 -7.00 0.12 22.26
C ILE A 450 -6.91 1.18 21.16
N PRO A 451 -6.40 2.39 21.43
CA PRO A 451 -6.25 3.44 20.43
C PRO A 451 -5.20 3.08 19.36
N SER A 452 -5.38 3.61 18.15
CA SER A 452 -4.42 3.45 17.04
C SER A 452 -3.45 4.61 16.99
N TYR A 453 -2.15 4.29 16.91
CA TYR A 453 -1.09 5.29 16.86
C TYR A 453 -0.16 5.05 15.67
N ASN A 454 0.16 6.13 14.94
CA ASN A 454 1.31 6.12 14.05
C ASN A 454 2.57 6.38 14.88
N ILE A 455 3.51 5.43 14.91
CA ILE A 455 4.74 5.52 15.69
C ILE A 455 5.91 5.74 14.74
N LEU A 456 6.74 6.71 15.08
CA LEU A 456 7.90 7.17 14.31
C LEU A 456 9.16 6.95 15.13
N LEU A 457 10.26 6.54 14.50
CA LEU A 457 11.57 6.37 15.16
C LEU A 457 12.23 7.70 15.53
N GLU A 458 11.84 8.76 14.82
CA GLU A 458 12.25 10.15 15.04
C GLU A 458 11.12 11.04 14.52
N ILE A 459 10.86 12.15 15.22
CA ILE A 459 9.97 13.22 14.74
C ILE A 459 10.87 14.23 14.04
N PRO A 460 10.85 14.35 12.70
CA PRO A 460 11.60 15.38 12.00
C PRO A 460 11.21 16.77 12.51
N ASP A 461 12.13 17.73 12.49
CA ASP A 461 11.86 19.14 12.85
C ASP A 461 10.69 19.74 12.05
N SER A 462 10.49 19.30 10.80
CA SER A 462 9.34 19.67 9.97
C SER A 462 7.99 19.18 10.48
N LEU A 463 7.99 18.19 11.39
CA LEU A 463 6.82 17.66 12.08
C LEU A 463 6.61 18.24 13.50
N PHE A 464 7.58 18.96 14.07
CA PHE A 464 7.42 19.63 15.38
C PHE A 464 6.35 20.73 15.38
N HIS A 465 6.01 21.28 14.21
CA HIS A 465 4.91 22.23 14.04
C HIS A 465 3.54 21.59 13.83
N TYR A 466 3.42 20.25 13.80
CA TYR A 466 2.13 19.58 13.69
C TYR A 466 1.45 19.50 15.07
N PRO A 467 0.25 20.07 15.25
CA PRO A 467 -0.39 20.12 16.55
C PRO A 467 -1.17 18.82 16.74
N TYR A 468 -0.51 17.73 17.10
CA TYR A 468 -1.23 16.59 17.70
C TYR A 468 -1.39 16.85 19.21
N LEU A 469 -2.11 17.91 19.56
CA LEU A 469 -2.49 18.29 20.93
C LEU A 469 -3.61 17.41 21.53
N GLY A 470 -3.81 16.21 20.99
CA GLY A 470 -4.66 15.18 21.61
C GLY A 470 -3.90 14.41 22.71
N ILE A 471 -4.44 13.24 23.09
CA ILE A 471 -3.92 12.28 24.10
C ILE A 471 -2.39 12.12 24.17
N TYR A 472 -1.64 12.45 23.11
CA TYR A 472 -0.17 12.50 23.10
C TYR A 472 0.45 13.40 24.16
N LYS A 473 -0.10 14.58 24.47
CA LYS A 473 0.40 15.39 25.61
C LYS A 473 0.13 14.69 26.94
N ALA A 474 -0.98 13.95 27.05
CA ALA A 474 -1.30 13.18 28.24
C ALA A 474 -0.40 11.94 28.37
N ILE A 475 -0.10 11.23 27.28
CA ILE A 475 0.83 10.09 27.28
C ILE A 475 2.26 10.55 27.49
N GLU A 476 2.70 11.64 26.88
CA GLU A 476 4.02 12.23 27.11
C GLU A 476 4.16 12.71 28.56
N GLN A 477 3.13 13.36 29.13
CA GLN A 477 3.08 13.69 30.54
C GLN A 477 3.08 12.45 31.44
N ILE A 478 2.32 11.41 31.10
CA ILE A 478 2.28 10.14 31.87
C ILE A 478 3.62 9.41 31.76
N VAL A 479 4.25 9.36 30.59
CA VAL A 479 5.54 8.73 30.37
C VAL A 479 6.65 9.50 31.09
N GLN A 480 6.62 10.84 31.05
CA GLN A 480 7.51 11.70 31.85
C GLN A 480 7.23 11.61 33.37
N LEU A 481 6.01 11.26 33.78
CA LEU A 481 5.65 11.01 35.19
C LEU A 481 6.02 9.60 35.67
N VAL A 482 6.13 8.62 34.77
CA VAL A 482 6.30 7.19 35.10
C VAL A 482 7.74 6.69 34.85
N LEU A 483 8.50 7.35 33.98
CA LEU A 483 9.89 7.02 33.71
C LEU A 483 10.77 8.24 34.06
N PRO A 484 11.41 8.27 35.24
CA PRO A 484 12.41 9.29 35.58
C PRO A 484 13.67 9.19 34.73
#